data_AF-A0A345HMG4-F1
#
_entry.id   AF-A0A345HMG4-F1
#
_cell.length_a   1.000
_cell.length_b   1.000
_cell.length_c   1.000
_cell.angle_alpha   90.00
_cell.angle_beta   90.00
_cell.angle_gamma   90.00
#
_symmetry.space_group_name_H-M   'P 1'
#
loop_
_entity.id
_entity.type
_entity.pdbx_description
1 polymer ?
#
loop_
_entity_poly.entity_id
_entity_poly.type
_entity_poly.pdbx_seq_one_letter_code
_entity_poly.pdbx_strand_id
1 'polypeptide(L)'
;MPRGLAVNFSGRKLARARTANGPGDRGLSTAELARRVGTSSEQIDAYEQGRVRPEPGRIRALADALGVDPLELSDLDDRSRWPLAELRRAKGLRASDVGATLGMSSRSYRRMENEGIIPARDPGLPARVAAALDISVADLEHHLRRAPGLATRLQGAREPLRSLVEEYVRPGCPDLPGQDDRAVRALAVVHHRPAGTVARVIGHELVRIRAMRRRLAGFRASADFGSSADEQTAGRGAAEAEERRIERIVTALPHRMDAFFRCALPGELWFTLALLDRLPPSRPWLPAEHLPSTRDQPGDQPEDQPYDMPAHLVSRRTAPDNRDALEFRISEEGAKHCALYRPWYDAVYPEARPYLRVREAEVAGHTRGTDLEDLFADADALLLSFDGLLCRVFGRNPGPVSQHLIQFARSRQLSLEHQIPSDPVKLLRILGRQGSSDPIRHLDRLLAGYETEAARSAEPLPGISQLLHTLVAGNWRLAVVTDHASTAVEAFLERLDPLLGSHIAVFGRPGDPRLMKPHPHGLTLAAEALRSDRSKVVLLGESVADAQAAQSAGIPFVGVAATSRQARMLREAGATRTVSTVRILAAAARHTVRTSAASTTDTADTAPADQAP
;
A
#
# COMPACT_ATOMS: atom_id res chain seq x y z
N MET A 1 -13.68 10.54 -41.51
CA MET A 1 -14.55 10.77 -40.34
C MET A 1 -14.86 12.26 -40.24
N PRO A 2 -16.12 12.70 -40.29
CA PRO A 2 -16.45 14.13 -40.18
C PRO A 2 -15.96 14.64 -38.82
N ARG A 3 -15.14 15.69 -38.83
CA ARG A 3 -14.48 16.21 -37.63
C ARG A 3 -15.54 16.83 -36.71
N GLY A 4 -15.72 16.25 -35.51
CA GLY A 4 -16.42 16.92 -34.40
C GLY A 4 -17.84 16.49 -34.06
N LEU A 5 -18.41 15.49 -34.74
CA LEU A 5 -19.76 14.98 -34.44
C LEU A 5 -19.76 14.06 -33.19
N ALA A 6 -20.83 14.13 -32.38
CA ALA A 6 -21.01 13.21 -31.25
C ALA A 6 -21.41 11.83 -31.78
N VAL A 7 -20.48 10.88 -31.72
CA VAL A 7 -20.64 9.56 -32.33
C VAL A 7 -21.73 8.74 -31.63
N ASN A 8 -21.94 8.97 -30.34
CA ASN A 8 -22.86 8.20 -29.52
C ASN A 8 -24.19 8.90 -29.25
N PHE A 9 -24.47 10.02 -29.94
CA PHE A 9 -25.78 10.65 -29.87
C PHE A 9 -26.89 9.70 -30.35
N SER A 10 -27.98 9.61 -29.60
CA SER A 10 -29.09 8.70 -29.89
C SER A 10 -30.34 9.47 -30.28
N GLY A 11 -30.67 9.44 -31.58
CA GLY A 11 -31.90 10.01 -32.12
C GLY A 11 -33.17 9.41 -31.48
N ARG A 12 -33.13 8.12 -31.12
CA ARG A 12 -34.22 7.45 -30.40
C ARG A 12 -34.41 8.02 -28.98
N LYS A 13 -33.32 8.32 -28.27
CA LYS A 13 -33.41 8.95 -26.94
C LYS A 13 -33.88 10.39 -27.05
N LEU A 14 -33.47 11.13 -28.09
CA LEU A 14 -34.03 12.45 -28.40
C LEU A 14 -35.55 12.39 -28.62
N ALA A 15 -36.01 11.50 -29.50
CA ALA A 15 -37.44 11.33 -29.78
C ALA A 15 -38.25 10.95 -28.53
N ARG A 16 -37.67 10.08 -27.67
CA ARG A 16 -38.26 9.71 -26.39
C ARG A 16 -38.30 10.89 -25.43
N ALA A 17 -37.20 11.60 -25.20
CA ALA A 17 -37.14 12.75 -24.32
C ALA A 17 -38.10 13.87 -24.77
N ARG A 18 -38.28 14.06 -26.08
CA ARG A 18 -39.25 15.01 -26.63
C ARG A 18 -40.70 14.62 -26.36
N THR A 19 -41.02 13.32 -26.40
CA THR A 19 -42.40 12.80 -26.25
C THR A 19 -42.74 12.37 -24.83
N ALA A 20 -41.75 12.19 -23.96
CA ALA A 20 -41.91 11.86 -22.55
C ALA A 20 -42.36 13.08 -21.74
N ASN A 21 -43.33 12.91 -20.85
CA ASN A 21 -43.77 13.92 -19.89
C ASN A 21 -44.23 13.29 -18.56
N GLY A 22 -44.18 14.10 -17.49
CA GLY A 22 -44.83 13.82 -16.20
C GLY A 22 -46.36 13.92 -16.28
N PRO A 23 -47.09 13.60 -15.19
CA PRO A 23 -48.55 13.51 -15.23
C PRO A 23 -49.20 14.87 -15.54
N GLY A 24 -49.74 15.05 -16.76
CA GLY A 24 -50.61 16.17 -17.13
C GLY A 24 -50.15 17.09 -18.26
N ASP A 25 -48.94 16.95 -18.80
CA ASP A 25 -48.42 17.83 -19.87
C ASP A 25 -48.32 17.10 -21.23
N ARG A 26 -48.58 17.79 -22.35
CA ARG A 26 -48.44 17.21 -23.72
C ARG A 26 -47.00 17.38 -24.20
N GLY A 27 -46.35 16.28 -24.59
CA GLY A 27 -44.95 16.31 -25.07
C GLY A 27 -44.74 17.30 -26.23
N LEU A 28 -43.50 17.70 -26.47
CA LEU A 28 -43.20 18.73 -27.47
C LEU A 28 -43.35 18.17 -28.89
N SER A 29 -44.00 18.93 -29.77
CA SER A 29 -43.98 18.62 -31.20
C SER A 29 -42.58 18.87 -31.79
N THR A 30 -42.27 18.25 -32.94
CA THR A 30 -41.02 18.51 -33.66
C THR A 30 -40.85 19.99 -33.98
N ALA A 31 -41.94 20.67 -34.40
CA ALA A 31 -41.94 22.10 -34.70
C ALA A 31 -41.71 22.97 -33.46
N GLU A 32 -42.24 22.55 -32.31
CA GLU A 32 -42.03 23.23 -31.03
C GLU A 32 -40.56 23.16 -30.60
N LEU A 33 -39.98 21.96 -30.61
CA LEU A 33 -38.57 21.79 -30.26
C LEU A 33 -37.66 22.53 -31.24
N ALA A 34 -37.96 22.47 -32.54
CA ALA A 34 -37.23 23.20 -33.57
C ALA A 34 -37.22 24.71 -33.31
N ARG A 35 -38.37 25.28 -32.93
CA ARG A 35 -38.52 26.70 -32.56
C ARG A 35 -37.70 27.05 -31.32
N ARG A 36 -37.76 26.25 -30.25
CA ARG A 36 -36.99 26.49 -29.00
C ARG A 36 -35.49 26.44 -29.22
N VAL A 37 -35.04 25.56 -30.11
CA VAL A 37 -33.61 25.33 -30.39
C VAL A 37 -33.07 26.25 -31.49
N GLY A 38 -33.94 26.93 -32.25
CA GLY A 38 -33.57 27.78 -33.39
C GLY A 38 -33.04 26.95 -34.57
N THR A 39 -33.83 25.96 -35.02
CA THR A 39 -33.53 25.09 -36.17
C THR A 39 -34.83 24.74 -36.93
N SER A 40 -34.76 24.02 -38.05
CA SER A 40 -35.94 23.51 -38.77
C SER A 40 -36.46 22.19 -38.20
N SER A 41 -37.75 21.92 -38.35
CA SER A 41 -38.38 20.64 -37.97
C SER A 41 -37.74 19.46 -38.71
N GLU A 42 -37.42 19.63 -39.99
CA GLU A 42 -36.73 18.63 -40.80
C GLU A 42 -35.37 18.23 -40.21
N GLN A 43 -34.65 19.21 -39.64
CA GLN A 43 -33.36 18.96 -39.01
C GLN A 43 -33.51 18.16 -37.71
N ILE A 44 -34.57 18.42 -36.93
CA ILE A 44 -34.91 17.63 -35.73
C ILE A 44 -35.27 16.19 -36.14
N ASP A 45 -36.12 16.01 -37.15
CA ASP A 45 -36.48 14.68 -37.66
C ASP A 45 -35.24 13.92 -38.16
N ALA A 46 -34.31 14.62 -38.82
CA ALA A 46 -33.04 14.04 -39.26
C ALA A 46 -32.15 13.60 -38.09
N TYR A 47 -32.17 14.32 -36.95
CA TYR A 47 -31.48 13.90 -35.73
C TYR A 47 -32.16 12.68 -35.09
N GLU A 48 -33.49 12.67 -34.99
CA GLU A 48 -34.26 11.58 -34.38
C GLU A 48 -34.12 10.25 -35.13
N GLN A 49 -34.08 10.33 -36.47
CA GLN A 49 -33.86 9.18 -37.34
C GLN A 49 -32.38 8.79 -37.46
N GLY A 50 -31.47 9.55 -36.82
CA GLY A 50 -30.03 9.30 -36.85
C GLY A 50 -29.36 9.57 -38.20
N ARG A 51 -30.03 10.25 -39.14
CA ARG A 51 -29.49 10.61 -40.47
C ARG A 51 -28.38 11.66 -40.35
N VAL A 52 -28.53 12.59 -39.41
CA VAL A 52 -27.53 13.63 -39.10
C VAL A 52 -27.20 13.58 -37.62
N ARG A 53 -25.97 13.94 -37.25
CA ARG A 53 -25.55 14.04 -35.86
C ARG A 53 -25.36 15.50 -35.48
N PRO A 54 -25.86 15.94 -34.33
CA PRO A 54 -25.69 17.33 -33.88
C PRO A 54 -24.25 17.60 -33.45
N GLU A 55 -23.81 18.85 -33.62
CA GLU A 55 -22.61 19.37 -32.97
C GLU A 55 -22.83 19.52 -31.45
N PRO A 56 -21.77 19.59 -30.62
CA PRO A 56 -21.91 19.66 -29.17
C PRO A 56 -22.80 20.82 -28.68
N GLY A 57 -22.62 22.03 -29.22
CA GLY A 57 -23.47 23.16 -28.85
C GLY A 57 -24.95 22.94 -29.20
N ARG A 58 -25.24 22.16 -30.25
CA ARG A 58 -26.61 21.79 -30.62
C ARG A 58 -27.19 20.74 -29.66
N ILE A 59 -26.38 19.79 -29.19
CA ILE A 59 -26.78 18.82 -28.16
C ILE A 59 -27.18 19.56 -26.87
N ARG A 60 -26.38 20.54 -26.44
CA ARG A 60 -26.69 21.36 -25.28
C ARG A 60 -28.02 22.11 -25.47
N ALA A 61 -28.21 22.77 -26.61
CA ALA A 61 -29.47 23.48 -26.90
C ALA A 61 -30.69 22.54 -26.90
N LEU A 62 -30.55 21.31 -27.43
CA LEU A 62 -31.62 20.30 -27.40
C LEU A 62 -31.93 19.87 -25.95
N ALA A 63 -30.90 19.60 -25.15
CA ALA A 63 -31.04 19.19 -23.76
C ALA A 63 -31.69 20.28 -22.90
N ASP A 64 -31.25 21.53 -23.04
CA ASP A 64 -31.80 22.70 -22.36
C ASP A 64 -33.29 22.91 -22.72
N ALA A 65 -33.65 22.76 -23.99
CA ALA A 65 -35.04 22.90 -24.46
C ALA A 65 -35.97 21.78 -23.95
N LEU A 66 -35.40 20.62 -23.63
CA LEU A 66 -36.09 19.42 -23.13
C LEU A 66 -36.04 19.29 -21.59
N GLY A 67 -35.20 20.07 -20.91
CA GLY A 67 -35.01 19.99 -19.47
C GLY A 67 -34.32 18.70 -18.98
N VAL A 68 -33.45 18.10 -19.81
CA VAL A 68 -32.72 16.85 -19.49
C VAL A 68 -31.20 17.09 -19.48
N ASP A 69 -30.43 16.19 -18.85
CA ASP A 69 -28.96 16.25 -18.98
C ASP A 69 -28.53 15.86 -20.41
N PRO A 70 -27.56 16.57 -21.03
CA PRO A 70 -27.07 16.23 -22.37
C PRO A 70 -26.64 14.76 -22.57
N LEU A 71 -26.11 14.09 -21.53
CA LEU A 71 -25.74 12.68 -21.60
C LEU A 71 -26.93 11.75 -21.78
N GLU A 72 -28.13 12.15 -21.34
CA GLU A 72 -29.35 11.37 -21.52
C GLU A 72 -29.73 11.23 -23.01
N LEU A 73 -29.28 12.18 -23.84
CA LEU A 73 -29.46 12.13 -25.29
C LEU A 73 -28.45 11.21 -26.00
N SER A 74 -27.55 10.55 -25.25
CA SER A 74 -26.52 9.66 -25.80
C SER A 74 -26.78 8.20 -25.41
N ASP A 75 -26.37 7.25 -26.25
CA ASP A 75 -26.28 5.84 -25.86
C ASP A 75 -25.19 5.69 -24.78
N LEU A 76 -25.42 4.90 -23.73
CA LEU A 76 -24.49 4.81 -22.59
C LEU A 76 -23.89 3.40 -22.41
N ASP A 77 -24.31 2.42 -23.21
CA ASP A 77 -23.98 0.99 -23.04
C ASP A 77 -22.46 0.72 -23.06
N ASP A 78 -21.68 1.61 -23.69
CA ASP A 78 -20.22 1.53 -23.80
C ASP A 78 -19.49 2.79 -23.30
N ARG A 79 -20.11 3.61 -22.42
CA ARG A 79 -19.52 4.88 -21.95
C ARG A 79 -18.08 4.73 -21.46
N SER A 80 -17.79 3.63 -20.75
CA SER A 80 -16.46 3.32 -20.23
C SER A 80 -15.40 3.23 -21.35
N ARG A 81 -15.79 2.88 -22.58
CA ARG A 81 -14.88 2.73 -23.73
C ARG A 81 -14.61 4.04 -24.48
N TRP A 82 -15.24 5.13 -24.10
CA TRP A 82 -15.17 6.36 -24.87
C TRP A 82 -13.83 7.07 -24.70
N PRO A 83 -13.27 7.68 -25.75
CA PRO A 83 -12.23 8.69 -25.58
C PRO A 83 -12.81 9.94 -24.92
N LEU A 84 -11.97 10.73 -24.25
CA LEU A 84 -12.39 11.94 -23.53
C LEU A 84 -13.18 12.93 -24.42
N ALA A 85 -12.75 13.07 -25.67
CA ALA A 85 -13.42 13.94 -26.64
C ALA A 85 -14.87 13.54 -26.89
N GLU A 86 -15.21 12.25 -26.81
CA GLU A 86 -16.58 11.78 -27.03
C GLU A 86 -17.46 12.04 -25.81
N LEU A 87 -16.95 11.80 -24.60
CA LEU A 87 -17.63 12.20 -23.36
C LEU A 87 -17.94 13.70 -23.36
N ARG A 88 -16.94 14.54 -23.70
CA ARG A 88 -17.12 16.00 -23.77
C ARG A 88 -18.20 16.38 -24.78
N ARG A 89 -18.20 15.78 -25.98
CA ARG A 89 -19.22 16.03 -27.01
C ARG A 89 -20.62 15.62 -26.54
N ALA A 90 -20.74 14.48 -25.87
CA ALA A 90 -22.00 14.00 -25.30
C ALA A 90 -22.54 14.92 -24.20
N LYS A 91 -21.65 15.56 -23.41
CA LYS A 91 -22.00 16.65 -22.48
C LYS A 91 -22.35 17.98 -23.17
N GLY A 92 -22.37 18.02 -24.50
CA GLY A 92 -22.69 19.23 -25.27
C GLY A 92 -21.60 20.30 -25.27
N LEU A 93 -20.37 19.95 -24.88
CA LEU A 93 -19.26 20.91 -24.72
C LEU A 93 -18.33 20.91 -25.94
N ARG A 94 -17.97 22.10 -26.44
CA ARG A 94 -16.88 22.28 -27.40
C ARG A 94 -15.54 22.27 -26.66
N ALA A 95 -14.46 21.94 -27.39
CA ALA A 95 -13.11 22.03 -26.83
C ALA A 95 -12.72 23.47 -26.43
N SER A 96 -13.31 24.49 -27.07
CA SER A 96 -13.16 25.89 -26.69
C SER A 96 -13.80 26.20 -25.34
N ASP A 97 -14.95 25.59 -25.05
CA ASP A 97 -15.72 25.86 -23.84
C ASP A 97 -14.95 25.36 -22.62
N VAL A 98 -14.44 24.11 -22.71
CA VAL A 98 -13.59 23.54 -21.66
C VAL A 98 -12.26 24.28 -21.57
N GLY A 99 -11.66 24.67 -22.70
CA GLY A 99 -10.45 25.49 -22.72
C GLY A 99 -10.63 26.82 -21.98
N ALA A 100 -11.75 27.52 -22.22
CA ALA A 100 -12.08 28.77 -21.55
C ALA A 100 -12.24 28.57 -20.03
N THR A 101 -12.96 27.54 -19.59
CA THR A 101 -13.09 27.19 -18.16
C THR A 101 -11.75 26.92 -17.49
N LEU A 102 -10.81 26.31 -18.21
CA LEU A 102 -9.50 25.93 -17.70
C LEU A 102 -8.42 27.02 -17.88
N GLY A 103 -8.74 28.16 -18.50
CA GLY A 103 -7.76 29.20 -18.82
C GLY A 103 -6.70 28.74 -19.83
N MET A 104 -7.04 27.84 -20.77
CA MET A 104 -6.12 27.32 -21.77
C MET A 104 -6.66 27.33 -23.19
N SER A 105 -5.75 27.32 -24.18
CA SER A 105 -6.15 27.27 -25.58
C SER A 105 -6.87 25.95 -25.92
N SER A 106 -7.85 26.02 -26.84
CA SER A 106 -8.53 24.82 -27.36
C SER A 106 -7.57 23.84 -28.04
N ARG A 107 -6.45 24.32 -28.58
CA ARG A 107 -5.36 23.48 -29.13
C ARG A 107 -4.69 22.67 -28.02
N SER A 108 -4.33 23.30 -26.91
CA SER A 108 -3.70 22.64 -25.76
C SER A 108 -4.62 21.57 -25.16
N TYR A 109 -5.90 21.90 -25.00
CA TYR A 109 -6.89 20.95 -24.49
C TYR A 109 -7.09 19.76 -25.44
N ARG A 110 -7.26 19.98 -26.76
CA ARG A 110 -7.38 18.90 -27.74
C ARG A 110 -6.15 18.01 -27.79
N ARG A 111 -4.95 18.58 -27.58
CA ARG A 111 -3.72 17.79 -27.50
C ARG A 111 -3.80 16.79 -26.35
N MET A 112 -4.25 17.22 -25.17
CA MET A 112 -4.48 16.31 -24.04
C MET A 112 -5.56 15.27 -24.35
N GLU A 113 -6.69 15.63 -24.97
CA GLU A 113 -7.74 14.66 -25.33
C GLU A 113 -7.26 13.60 -26.33
N ASN A 114 -6.48 14.01 -27.33
CA ASN A 114 -6.09 13.16 -28.44
C ASN A 114 -4.83 12.35 -28.13
N GLU A 115 -3.86 12.96 -27.46
CA GLU A 115 -2.61 12.32 -27.10
C GLU A 115 -2.72 11.67 -25.72
N GLY A 116 -3.51 12.17 -24.78
CA GLY A 116 -3.54 11.64 -23.41
C GLY A 116 -2.28 12.02 -22.62
N ILE A 117 -1.67 13.15 -22.96
CA ILE A 117 -0.47 13.69 -22.30
C ILE A 117 -0.87 14.84 -21.38
N ILE A 118 -0.39 14.76 -20.15
CA ILE A 118 -0.50 15.82 -19.16
C ILE A 118 0.88 16.46 -18.97
N PRO A 119 1.02 17.80 -19.03
CA PRO A 119 2.29 18.48 -18.76
C PRO A 119 2.75 18.23 -17.33
N ALA A 120 4.04 17.89 -17.15
CA ALA A 120 4.60 17.62 -15.82
C ALA A 120 4.58 18.83 -14.87
N ARG A 121 4.58 20.05 -15.44
CA ARG A 121 4.57 21.31 -14.69
C ARG A 121 3.20 21.71 -14.13
N ASP A 122 2.14 20.99 -14.46
CA ASP A 122 0.78 21.30 -14.01
C ASP A 122 0.10 20.04 -13.47
N PRO A 123 0.53 19.55 -12.29
CA PRO A 123 -0.03 18.34 -11.67
C PRO A 123 -1.50 18.52 -11.23
N GLY A 124 -1.98 19.76 -11.10
CA GLY A 124 -3.37 20.10 -10.78
C GLY A 124 -4.33 20.01 -11.98
N LEU A 125 -3.82 20.02 -13.21
CA LEU A 125 -4.64 19.99 -14.43
C LEU A 125 -5.67 18.86 -14.46
N PRO A 126 -5.36 17.60 -14.12
CA PRO A 126 -6.35 16.51 -14.16
C PRO A 126 -7.56 16.78 -13.27
N ALA A 127 -7.35 17.34 -12.07
CA ALA A 127 -8.43 17.69 -11.17
C ALA A 127 -9.34 18.78 -11.75
N ARG A 128 -8.74 19.82 -12.35
CA ARG A 128 -9.49 20.91 -13.00
C ARG A 128 -10.27 20.41 -14.22
N VAL A 129 -9.68 19.54 -15.03
CA VAL A 129 -10.36 18.94 -16.20
C VAL A 129 -11.53 18.06 -15.76
N ALA A 130 -11.32 17.23 -14.74
CA ALA A 130 -12.36 16.36 -14.18
C ALA A 130 -13.54 17.19 -13.65
N ALA A 131 -13.25 18.26 -12.89
CA ALA A 131 -14.26 19.20 -12.41
C ALA A 131 -14.99 19.92 -13.56
N ALA A 132 -14.27 20.39 -14.57
CA ALA A 132 -14.87 21.07 -15.74
C ALA A 132 -15.78 20.15 -16.58
N LEU A 133 -15.58 18.84 -16.50
CA LEU A 133 -16.41 17.84 -17.17
C LEU A 133 -17.41 17.16 -16.22
N ASP A 134 -17.42 17.53 -14.94
CA ASP A 134 -18.26 16.92 -13.92
C ASP A 134 -18.13 15.37 -13.92
N ILE A 135 -16.90 14.91 -13.71
CA ILE A 135 -16.50 13.50 -13.55
C ILE A 135 -15.42 13.37 -12.47
N SER A 136 -15.17 12.15 -12.00
CA SER A 136 -14.02 11.91 -11.11
C SER A 136 -12.70 11.92 -11.87
N VAL A 137 -11.57 12.13 -11.17
CA VAL A 137 -10.23 12.00 -11.78
C VAL A 137 -9.94 10.56 -12.21
N ALA A 138 -10.50 9.57 -11.51
CA ALA A 138 -10.42 8.17 -11.91
C ALA A 138 -11.13 7.92 -13.25
N ASP A 139 -12.31 8.52 -13.45
CA ASP A 139 -13.04 8.45 -14.72
C ASP A 139 -12.28 9.19 -15.83
N LEU A 140 -11.69 10.35 -15.52
CA LEU A 140 -10.84 11.06 -16.47
C LEU A 140 -9.67 10.18 -16.95
N GLU A 141 -8.96 9.53 -16.03
CA GLU A 141 -7.87 8.60 -16.38
C GLU A 141 -8.38 7.44 -17.24
N HIS A 142 -9.59 6.92 -16.94
CA HIS A 142 -10.22 5.90 -17.76
C HIS A 142 -10.38 6.37 -19.21
N HIS A 143 -10.89 7.58 -19.43
CA HIS A 143 -11.07 8.14 -20.76
C HIS A 143 -9.74 8.49 -21.45
N LEU A 144 -8.73 8.98 -20.71
CA LEU A 144 -7.40 9.29 -21.26
C LEU A 144 -6.64 8.03 -21.70
N ARG A 145 -6.88 6.87 -21.08
CA ARG A 145 -6.37 5.57 -21.55
C ARG A 145 -6.94 5.12 -22.91
N ARG A 146 -7.89 5.86 -23.46
CA ARG A 146 -8.45 5.64 -24.80
C ARG A 146 -8.13 6.78 -25.76
N ALA A 147 -7.22 7.68 -25.36
CA ALA A 147 -6.72 8.70 -26.26
C ALA A 147 -6.16 8.05 -27.53
N PRO A 148 -6.57 8.48 -28.73
CA PRO A 148 -6.12 7.89 -30.00
C PRO A 148 -4.59 7.77 -30.12
N GLY A 149 -3.85 8.78 -29.64
CA GLY A 149 -2.39 8.81 -29.67
C GLY A 149 -1.71 7.86 -28.69
N LEU A 150 -2.43 7.31 -27.71
CA LEU A 150 -1.86 6.38 -26.74
C LEU A 150 -1.44 5.06 -27.41
N ALA A 151 -2.26 4.51 -28.30
CA ALA A 151 -1.94 3.26 -28.99
C ALA A 151 -0.60 3.36 -29.74
N THR A 152 -0.37 4.49 -30.43
CA THR A 152 0.89 4.77 -31.13
C THR A 152 2.06 4.88 -30.16
N ARG A 153 1.90 5.56 -29.01
CA ARG A 153 2.95 5.63 -27.98
C ARG A 153 3.31 4.26 -27.43
N LEU A 154 2.31 3.47 -27.06
CA LEU A 154 2.54 2.14 -26.50
C LEU A 154 3.24 1.24 -27.50
N GLN A 155 2.86 1.31 -28.79
CA GLN A 155 3.56 0.60 -29.85
C GLN A 155 5.02 1.06 -29.99
N GLY A 156 5.27 2.38 -29.95
CA GLY A 156 6.62 2.95 -30.01
C GLY A 156 7.51 2.61 -28.81
N ALA A 157 6.92 2.29 -27.66
CA ALA A 157 7.66 1.89 -26.45
C ALA A 157 8.08 0.42 -26.44
N ARG A 158 7.44 -0.47 -27.22
CA ARG A 158 7.65 -1.92 -27.16
C ARG A 158 9.10 -2.31 -27.46
N GLU A 159 9.63 -1.84 -28.58
CA GLU A 159 10.95 -2.24 -29.03
C GLU A 159 12.09 -1.70 -28.15
N PRO A 160 12.11 -0.40 -27.76
CA PRO A 160 13.09 0.09 -26.80
C PRO A 160 13.06 -0.66 -25.45
N LEU A 161 11.87 -0.98 -24.92
CA LEU A 161 11.74 -1.75 -23.68
C LEU A 161 12.29 -3.17 -23.83
N ARG A 162 12.01 -3.82 -24.95
CA ARG A 162 12.54 -5.16 -25.25
C ARG A 162 14.07 -5.14 -25.26
N SER A 163 14.68 -4.18 -25.96
CA SER A 163 16.15 -4.03 -26.00
C SER A 163 16.74 -3.83 -24.60
N LEU A 164 16.14 -2.98 -23.76
CA LEU A 164 16.62 -2.74 -22.40
C LEU A 164 16.52 -4.00 -21.52
N VAL A 165 15.43 -4.77 -21.66
CA VAL A 165 15.29 -6.03 -20.91
C VAL A 165 16.33 -7.05 -21.37
N GLU A 166 16.53 -7.22 -22.67
CA GLU A 166 17.50 -8.17 -23.22
C GLU A 166 18.95 -7.82 -22.81
N GLU A 167 19.31 -6.55 -22.88
CA GLU A 167 20.67 -6.08 -22.60
C GLU A 167 21.00 -6.08 -21.11
N TYR A 168 20.09 -5.57 -20.27
CA TYR A 168 20.39 -5.37 -18.86
C TYR A 168 19.91 -6.52 -17.97
N VAL A 169 18.93 -7.34 -18.36
CA VAL A 169 18.48 -8.46 -17.48
C VAL A 169 19.33 -9.73 -17.67
N ARG A 170 20.32 -9.72 -18.58
CA ARG A 170 21.21 -10.86 -18.79
C ARG A 170 22.03 -11.22 -17.53
N PRO A 171 22.32 -12.52 -17.29
CA PRO A 171 23.16 -12.94 -16.18
C PRO A 171 24.53 -12.24 -16.19
N GLY A 172 25.02 -11.83 -15.02
CA GLY A 172 26.33 -11.21 -14.87
C GLY A 172 26.43 -9.73 -15.26
N CYS A 173 25.35 -9.08 -15.70
CA CYS A 173 25.33 -7.64 -15.98
C CYS A 173 24.88 -6.86 -14.73
N PRO A 174 25.76 -6.10 -14.05
CA PRO A 174 25.37 -5.28 -12.89
C PRO A 174 24.79 -3.92 -13.32
N ASP A 175 25.17 -3.41 -14.49
CA ASP A 175 24.93 -2.03 -14.93
C ASP A 175 23.44 -1.70 -15.09
N LEU A 176 23.10 -0.42 -15.10
CA LEU A 176 21.75 0.05 -15.43
C LEU A 176 21.84 1.09 -16.55
N PRO A 177 20.80 1.22 -17.39
CA PRO A 177 20.83 2.17 -18.47
C PRO A 177 20.89 3.61 -17.93
N GLY A 178 21.83 4.39 -18.48
CA GLY A 178 21.94 5.82 -18.22
C GLY A 178 20.99 6.65 -19.09
N GLN A 179 20.99 7.97 -18.90
CA GLN A 179 20.20 8.90 -19.71
C GLN A 179 20.65 8.97 -21.19
N ASP A 180 21.88 8.54 -21.47
CA ASP A 180 22.48 8.55 -22.80
C ASP A 180 22.23 7.26 -23.60
N ASP A 181 21.66 6.24 -22.94
CA ASP A 181 21.26 5.00 -23.59
C ASP A 181 20.25 5.26 -24.72
N ARG A 182 20.49 4.65 -25.89
CA ARG A 182 19.68 4.88 -27.10
C ARG A 182 18.21 4.49 -26.89
N ALA A 183 17.95 3.37 -26.21
CA ALA A 183 16.59 2.91 -25.96
C ALA A 183 15.90 3.77 -24.89
N VAL A 184 16.64 4.26 -23.88
CA VAL A 184 16.12 5.26 -22.94
C VAL A 184 15.73 6.55 -23.64
N ARG A 185 16.59 7.08 -24.52
CA ARG A 185 16.27 8.30 -25.30
C ARG A 185 15.04 8.12 -26.18
N ALA A 186 14.88 6.95 -26.80
CA ALA A 186 13.67 6.63 -27.57
C ALA A 186 12.42 6.64 -26.67
N LEU A 187 12.47 6.04 -25.48
CA LEU A 187 11.38 6.06 -24.51
C LEU A 187 11.08 7.47 -23.98
N ALA A 188 12.11 8.29 -23.77
CA ALA A 188 11.98 9.68 -23.35
C ALA A 188 11.17 10.51 -24.35
N VAL A 189 11.42 10.32 -25.65
CA VAL A 189 10.64 10.94 -26.73
C VAL A 189 9.20 10.44 -26.72
N VAL A 190 8.99 9.12 -26.62
CA VAL A 190 7.65 8.52 -26.59
C VAL A 190 6.82 9.06 -25.43
N HIS A 191 7.39 9.13 -24.22
CA HIS A 191 6.66 9.55 -23.02
C HIS A 191 6.65 11.07 -22.80
N HIS A 192 7.36 11.85 -23.62
CA HIS A 192 7.57 13.28 -23.42
C HIS A 192 8.09 13.61 -22.01
N ARG A 193 9.14 12.89 -21.58
CA ARG A 193 9.77 13.06 -20.27
C ARG A 193 11.29 13.13 -20.41
N PRO A 194 12.00 13.75 -19.46
CA PRO A 194 13.46 13.78 -19.48
C PRO A 194 14.05 12.36 -19.47
N ALA A 195 15.12 12.15 -20.23
CA ALA A 195 15.77 10.83 -20.33
C ALA A 195 16.26 10.32 -18.97
N GLY A 196 16.78 11.20 -18.10
CA GLY A 196 17.16 10.83 -16.74
C GLY A 196 16.01 10.29 -15.88
N THR A 197 14.81 10.88 -15.99
CA THR A 197 13.61 10.39 -15.29
C THR A 197 13.22 9.01 -15.79
N VAL A 198 13.23 8.81 -17.12
CA VAL A 198 12.90 7.52 -17.73
C VAL A 198 13.93 6.45 -17.34
N ALA A 199 15.23 6.78 -17.39
CA ALA A 199 16.32 5.89 -16.98
C ALA A 199 16.13 5.40 -15.53
N ARG A 200 15.80 6.30 -14.59
CA ARG A 200 15.56 5.96 -13.18
C ARG A 200 14.38 4.99 -13.00
N VAL A 201 13.25 5.25 -13.67
CA VAL A 201 12.06 4.37 -13.62
C VAL A 201 12.36 3.00 -14.21
N ILE A 202 12.99 2.95 -15.39
CA ILE A 202 13.35 1.70 -16.05
C ILE A 202 14.38 0.93 -15.22
N GLY A 203 15.42 1.59 -14.72
CA GLY A 203 16.44 0.97 -13.89
C GLY A 203 15.85 0.26 -12.68
N HIS A 204 14.87 0.87 -12.02
CA HIS A 204 14.13 0.22 -10.93
C HIS A 204 13.42 -1.07 -11.39
N GLU A 205 12.68 -1.03 -12.50
CA GLU A 205 11.97 -2.21 -13.01
C GLU A 205 12.94 -3.30 -13.51
N LEU A 206 14.08 -2.94 -14.09
CA LEU A 206 15.12 -3.90 -14.49
C LEU A 206 15.71 -4.64 -13.28
N VAL A 207 16.01 -3.93 -12.18
CA VAL A 207 16.46 -4.56 -10.92
C VAL A 207 15.40 -5.54 -10.39
N ARG A 208 14.13 -5.14 -10.43
CA ARG A 208 13.01 -5.99 -10.02
C ARG A 208 12.89 -7.23 -10.90
N ILE A 209 12.97 -7.10 -12.22
CA ILE A 209 12.91 -8.21 -13.17
C ILE A 209 14.12 -9.15 -12.99
N ARG A 210 15.33 -8.62 -12.76
CA ARG A 210 16.52 -9.42 -12.42
C ARG A 210 16.29 -10.28 -11.19
N ALA A 211 15.72 -9.71 -10.12
CA ALA A 211 15.40 -10.46 -8.90
C ALA A 211 14.37 -11.57 -9.15
N MET A 212 13.39 -11.34 -10.03
CA MET A 212 12.43 -12.36 -10.45
C MET A 212 13.09 -13.47 -11.27
N ARG A 213 13.94 -13.12 -12.25
CA ARG A 213 14.68 -14.12 -13.05
C ARG A 213 15.60 -14.98 -12.19
N ARG A 214 16.21 -14.41 -11.14
CA ARG A 214 16.99 -15.18 -10.17
C ARG A 214 16.14 -16.22 -9.44
N ARG A 215 14.93 -15.85 -8.99
CA ARG A 215 13.99 -16.80 -8.37
C ARG A 215 13.53 -17.87 -9.35
N LEU A 216 13.21 -17.47 -10.59
CA LEU A 216 12.84 -18.40 -11.67
C LEU A 216 13.95 -19.44 -11.92
N ALA A 217 15.22 -19.01 -11.96
CA ALA A 217 16.34 -19.93 -12.10
C ALA A 217 16.42 -20.93 -10.93
N GLY A 218 16.15 -20.48 -9.69
CA GLY A 218 16.04 -21.37 -8.54
C GLY A 218 14.90 -22.39 -8.67
N PHE A 219 13.71 -21.96 -9.11
CA PHE A 219 12.59 -22.86 -9.33
C PHE A 219 12.84 -23.87 -10.46
N ARG A 220 13.51 -23.46 -11.54
CA ARG A 220 13.94 -24.36 -12.62
C ARG A 220 14.95 -25.38 -12.13
N ALA A 221 15.92 -24.97 -11.31
CA ALA A 221 16.85 -25.91 -10.70
C ALA A 221 16.13 -26.95 -9.82
N SER A 222 15.14 -26.54 -9.02
CA SER A 222 14.30 -27.49 -8.27
C SER A 222 13.46 -28.38 -9.18
N ALA A 223 12.99 -27.87 -10.33
CA ALA A 223 12.23 -28.63 -11.31
C ALA A 223 13.06 -29.75 -11.97
N ASP A 224 14.32 -29.46 -12.25
CA ASP A 224 15.22 -30.37 -12.98
C ASP A 224 16.00 -31.30 -12.05
N PHE A 225 16.36 -30.84 -10.85
CA PHE A 225 17.29 -31.52 -9.93
C PHE A 225 16.70 -31.76 -8.53
N GLY A 226 15.40 -31.55 -8.34
CA GLY A 226 14.72 -31.84 -7.06
C GLY A 226 14.91 -33.29 -6.63
N SER A 227 15.04 -33.51 -5.32
CA SER A 227 15.35 -34.81 -4.71
C SER A 227 14.20 -35.82 -4.77
N SER A 228 12.99 -35.34 -5.05
CA SER A 228 11.77 -36.16 -5.20
C SER A 228 10.91 -35.70 -6.37
N ALA A 229 10.03 -36.58 -6.85
CA ALA A 229 9.07 -36.26 -7.91
C ALA A 229 8.10 -35.12 -7.50
N ASP A 230 7.76 -35.04 -6.22
CA ASP A 230 6.92 -33.98 -5.66
C ASP A 230 7.65 -32.63 -5.67
N GLU A 231 8.93 -32.61 -5.26
CA GLU A 231 9.77 -31.41 -5.29
C GLU A 231 9.97 -30.89 -6.72
N GLN A 232 10.22 -31.80 -7.68
CA GLN A 232 10.34 -31.45 -9.09
C GLN A 232 9.03 -30.90 -9.66
N THR A 233 7.89 -31.48 -9.28
CA THR A 233 6.57 -31.00 -9.72
C THR A 233 6.23 -29.63 -9.13
N ALA A 234 6.53 -29.42 -7.84
CA ALA A 234 6.40 -28.12 -7.20
C ALA A 234 7.33 -27.07 -7.84
N GLY A 235 8.57 -27.45 -8.16
CA GLY A 235 9.55 -26.63 -8.89
C GLY A 235 9.03 -26.19 -10.25
N ARG A 236 8.47 -27.11 -11.05
CA ARG A 236 7.83 -26.82 -12.35
C ARG A 236 6.69 -25.81 -12.19
N GLY A 237 5.75 -26.08 -11.28
CA GLY A 237 4.61 -25.19 -11.03
C GLY A 237 5.02 -23.78 -10.59
N ALA A 238 6.05 -23.69 -9.72
CA ALA A 238 6.59 -22.41 -9.26
C ALA A 238 7.33 -21.67 -10.39
N ALA A 239 8.08 -22.36 -11.23
CA ALA A 239 8.78 -21.79 -12.38
C ALA A 239 7.77 -21.20 -13.38
N GLU A 240 6.74 -21.95 -13.77
CA GLU A 240 5.69 -21.45 -14.65
C GLU A 240 4.95 -20.25 -14.07
N ALA A 241 4.65 -20.27 -12.77
CA ALA A 241 3.98 -19.16 -12.09
C ALA A 241 4.82 -17.89 -12.08
N GLU A 242 6.13 -18.00 -11.83
CA GLU A 242 7.06 -16.86 -11.83
C GLU A 242 7.30 -16.35 -13.26
N GLU A 243 7.37 -17.23 -14.27
CA GLU A 243 7.47 -16.86 -15.69
C GLU A 243 6.25 -16.07 -16.16
N ARG A 244 5.02 -16.56 -15.88
CA ARG A 244 3.78 -15.81 -16.11
C ARG A 244 3.75 -14.47 -15.36
N ARG A 245 4.43 -14.36 -14.22
CA ARG A 245 4.50 -13.10 -13.46
C ARG A 245 5.47 -12.11 -14.11
N ILE A 246 6.61 -12.58 -14.60
CA ILE A 246 7.59 -11.76 -15.34
C ILE A 246 6.92 -11.22 -16.62
N GLU A 247 6.31 -12.10 -17.40
CA GLU A 247 5.63 -11.74 -18.65
C GLU A 247 4.55 -10.68 -18.41
N ARG A 248 3.69 -10.87 -17.40
CA ARG A 248 2.66 -9.88 -17.05
C ARG A 248 3.25 -8.51 -16.70
N ILE A 249 4.36 -8.46 -15.96
CA ILE A 249 4.99 -7.19 -15.58
C ILE A 249 5.60 -6.50 -16.80
N VAL A 250 6.32 -7.24 -17.64
CA VAL A 250 6.95 -6.69 -18.85
C VAL A 250 5.89 -6.18 -19.84
N THR A 251 4.85 -6.98 -20.09
CA THR A 251 3.76 -6.62 -21.00
C THR A 251 2.95 -5.42 -20.50
N ALA A 252 2.75 -5.29 -19.19
CA ALA A 252 2.03 -4.16 -18.59
C ALA A 252 2.89 -2.89 -18.43
N LEU A 253 4.22 -2.99 -18.55
CA LEU A 253 5.14 -1.88 -18.25
C LEU A 253 4.88 -0.61 -19.09
N PRO A 254 4.69 -0.67 -20.42
CA PRO A 254 4.40 0.53 -21.21
C PRO A 254 3.17 1.29 -20.70
N HIS A 255 2.09 0.57 -20.39
CA HIS A 255 0.86 1.15 -19.87
C HIS A 255 1.05 1.74 -18.47
N ARG A 256 1.78 1.05 -17.59
CA ARG A 256 2.05 1.54 -16.23
C ARG A 256 2.89 2.81 -16.26
N MET A 257 3.90 2.87 -17.13
CA MET A 257 4.76 4.06 -17.31
C MET A 257 3.96 5.26 -17.79
N ASP A 258 3.14 5.06 -18.81
CA ASP A 258 2.30 6.12 -19.37
C ASP A 258 1.26 6.63 -18.35
N ALA A 259 0.64 5.74 -17.56
CA ALA A 259 -0.23 6.13 -16.45
C ALA A 259 0.51 6.91 -15.35
N PHE A 260 1.69 6.44 -14.93
CA PHE A 260 2.50 7.17 -13.94
C PHE A 260 2.88 8.56 -14.44
N PHE A 261 3.39 8.68 -15.67
CA PHE A 261 3.84 9.97 -16.17
C PHE A 261 2.70 10.96 -16.32
N ARG A 262 1.46 10.52 -16.55
CA ARG A 262 0.27 11.39 -16.53
C ARG A 262 -0.03 11.98 -15.16
N CYS A 263 0.19 11.22 -14.08
CA CYS A 263 -0.10 11.66 -12.70
C CYS A 263 1.17 11.93 -11.86
N ALA A 264 2.35 11.96 -12.50
CA ALA A 264 3.63 12.12 -11.82
C ALA A 264 3.70 13.50 -11.16
N LEU A 265 3.96 13.49 -9.86
CA LEU A 265 4.13 14.69 -9.06
C LEU A 265 5.60 15.18 -9.11
N PRO A 266 5.82 16.50 -9.12
CA PRO A 266 7.12 17.07 -8.74
C PRO A 266 7.58 16.56 -7.36
N GLY A 267 8.88 16.60 -7.10
CA GLY A 267 9.49 16.07 -5.87
C GLY A 267 8.81 16.57 -4.60
N GLU A 268 8.60 17.88 -4.48
CA GLU A 268 7.99 18.52 -3.31
C GLU A 268 6.56 18.05 -3.03
N LEU A 269 5.73 17.96 -4.06
CA LEU A 269 4.35 17.48 -3.94
C LEU A 269 4.32 15.97 -3.63
N TRP A 270 5.26 15.21 -4.21
CA TRP A 270 5.45 13.81 -3.83
C TRP A 270 5.85 13.69 -2.35
N PHE A 271 6.75 14.53 -1.84
CA PHE A 271 7.18 14.47 -0.44
C PHE A 271 6.04 14.76 0.52
N THR A 272 5.25 15.78 0.20
CA THR A 272 4.03 16.10 0.93
C THR A 272 3.09 14.90 0.97
N LEU A 273 2.77 14.32 -0.19
CA LEU A 273 1.87 13.17 -0.25
C LEU A 273 2.43 11.95 0.47
N ALA A 274 3.73 11.68 0.32
CA ALA A 274 4.44 10.59 0.97
C ALA A 274 4.44 10.71 2.50
N LEU A 275 4.50 11.94 3.03
CA LEU A 275 4.40 12.23 4.45
C LEU A 275 2.97 12.05 4.97
N LEU A 276 1.98 12.56 4.24
CA LEU A 276 0.57 12.39 4.58
C LEU A 276 0.14 10.91 4.59
N ASP A 277 0.68 10.08 3.69
CA ASP A 277 0.49 8.61 3.64
C ASP A 277 1.00 7.90 4.90
N ARG A 278 1.79 8.59 5.73
CA ARG A 278 2.52 8.02 6.87
C ARG A 278 1.99 8.49 8.22
N LEU A 279 1.02 9.41 8.20
CA LEU A 279 0.33 9.86 9.39
C LEU A 279 -0.43 8.71 10.07
N PRO A 280 -0.44 8.65 11.41
CA PRO A 280 -1.30 7.73 12.14
C PRO A 280 -2.79 8.03 11.89
N PRO A 281 -3.67 7.02 11.92
CA PRO A 281 -5.11 7.24 11.93
C PRO A 281 -5.61 8.14 13.07
N SER A 282 -4.90 8.16 14.20
CA SER A 282 -5.22 9.01 15.37
C SER A 282 -4.84 10.49 15.18
N ARG A 283 -3.93 10.81 14.27
CA ARG A 283 -3.58 12.18 13.88
C ARG A 283 -3.50 12.26 12.35
N PRO A 284 -4.64 12.14 11.66
CA PRO A 284 -4.65 12.00 10.21
C PRO A 284 -4.50 13.36 9.50
N TRP A 285 -4.46 14.46 10.24
CA TRP A 285 -4.31 15.82 9.74
C TRP A 285 -2.95 16.36 10.13
N LEU A 286 -2.23 16.93 9.16
CA LEU A 286 -0.94 17.56 9.33
C LEU A 286 -1.07 19.06 9.05
N PRO A 287 -0.68 19.93 10.00
CA PRO A 287 -0.66 21.37 9.79
C PRO A 287 0.30 21.77 8.67
N ALA A 288 -0.06 22.81 7.90
CA ALA A 288 0.70 23.29 6.75
C ALA A 288 2.17 23.64 7.09
N GLU A 289 2.43 24.13 8.30
CA GLU A 289 3.78 24.48 8.79
C GLU A 289 4.73 23.27 8.91
N HIS A 290 4.18 22.06 9.00
CA HIS A 290 4.95 20.81 9.06
C HIS A 290 5.12 20.17 7.67
N LEU A 291 4.52 20.75 6.62
CA LEU A 291 4.76 20.30 5.26
C LEU A 291 6.20 20.65 4.86
N PRO A 292 6.83 19.81 4.02
CA PRO A 292 8.16 20.11 3.51
C PRO A 292 8.10 21.44 2.76
N SER A 293 8.68 22.51 3.32
CA SER A 293 8.83 23.78 2.63
C SER A 293 9.99 23.71 1.63
N THR A 294 9.97 24.50 0.55
CA THR A 294 11.12 24.70 -0.37
C THR A 294 12.42 25.09 0.36
N ARG A 295 12.36 25.47 1.64
CA ARG A 295 13.52 25.82 2.48
C ARG A 295 14.37 24.63 2.93
N ASP A 296 13.83 23.40 2.93
CA ASP A 296 14.50 22.21 3.48
C ASP A 296 15.27 21.38 2.43
N GLN A 297 15.31 21.81 1.15
CA GLN A 297 16.12 21.17 0.10
C GLN A 297 17.43 21.94 -0.14
N PRO A 298 18.60 21.28 -0.15
CA PRO A 298 19.84 21.94 -0.52
C PRO A 298 19.90 22.16 -2.04
N GLY A 299 19.67 23.40 -2.50
CA GLY A 299 20.09 23.85 -3.84
C GLY A 299 19.11 24.68 -4.67
N ASP A 300 17.84 24.86 -4.29
CA ASP A 300 16.85 25.61 -5.10
C ASP A 300 16.43 26.94 -4.46
N GLN A 301 16.28 27.97 -5.31
CA GLN A 301 15.76 29.28 -4.92
C GLN A 301 14.23 29.23 -4.74
N PRO A 302 13.67 30.04 -3.83
CA PRO A 302 12.24 30.01 -3.51
C PRO A 302 11.41 30.59 -4.67
N GLU A 303 10.56 29.78 -5.29
CA GLU A 303 9.37 30.30 -5.97
C GLU A 303 8.22 30.33 -4.96
N ASP A 304 7.68 31.53 -4.67
CA ASP A 304 6.54 31.81 -3.79
C ASP A 304 5.19 31.26 -4.34
N GLN A 305 5.16 30.04 -4.86
CA GLN A 305 3.90 29.40 -5.27
C GLN A 305 3.29 28.63 -4.10
N PRO A 306 2.02 28.88 -3.75
CA PRO A 306 1.33 28.06 -2.77
C PRO A 306 1.28 26.61 -3.26
N TYR A 307 1.51 25.66 -2.35
CA TYR A 307 1.37 24.22 -2.58
C TYR A 307 0.00 23.89 -3.18
N ASP A 308 -0.12 23.89 -4.51
CA ASP A 308 -1.35 23.46 -5.19
C ASP A 308 -1.35 21.93 -5.30
N MET A 309 -1.47 21.27 -4.16
CA MET A 309 -1.65 19.83 -4.08
C MET A 309 -2.93 19.46 -4.85
N PRO A 310 -2.87 18.47 -5.76
CA PRO A 310 -4.06 18.07 -6.50
C PRO A 310 -5.19 17.68 -5.54
N ALA A 311 -6.33 18.37 -5.62
CA ALA A 311 -7.43 18.26 -4.67
C ALA A 311 -8.02 16.84 -4.53
N HIS A 312 -7.78 15.97 -5.50
CA HIS A 312 -8.20 14.57 -5.43
C HIS A 312 -7.24 13.69 -4.63
N LEU A 313 -6.00 14.12 -4.36
CA LEU A 313 -4.99 13.35 -3.59
C LEU A 313 -4.97 13.73 -2.10
N VAL A 314 -5.54 14.88 -1.74
CA VAL A 314 -5.55 15.39 -0.36
C VAL A 314 -6.90 16.03 -0.01
N SER A 315 -7.30 15.91 1.25
CA SER A 315 -8.33 16.74 1.87
C SER A 315 -7.68 17.92 2.59
N ARG A 316 -8.29 19.11 2.50
CA ARG A 316 -7.86 20.31 3.23
C ARG A 316 -8.97 20.79 4.17
N ARG A 317 -8.60 21.32 5.34
CA ARG A 317 -9.50 22.01 6.28
C ARG A 317 -8.77 23.16 6.97
N THR A 318 -9.53 24.09 7.53
CA THR A 318 -8.98 25.04 8.52
C THR A 318 -8.82 24.33 9.86
N ALA A 319 -7.76 24.66 10.60
CA ALA A 319 -7.50 24.08 11.91
C ALA A 319 -8.66 24.46 12.87
N PRO A 320 -9.08 23.56 13.78
CA PRO A 320 -10.15 23.84 14.72
C PRO A 320 -9.86 25.06 15.61
N ASP A 321 -8.59 25.22 15.98
CA ASP A 321 -8.14 26.20 16.98
C ASP A 321 -7.54 27.47 16.35
N ASN A 322 -7.35 27.49 15.03
CA ASN A 322 -6.80 28.64 14.30
C ASN A 322 -7.40 28.73 12.89
N ARG A 323 -8.22 29.75 12.65
CA ARG A 323 -8.91 29.96 11.36
C ARG A 323 -7.96 30.27 10.19
N ASP A 324 -6.75 30.73 10.49
CA ASP A 324 -5.73 31.06 9.48
C ASP A 324 -4.75 29.90 9.22
N ALA A 325 -4.81 28.83 10.02
CA ALA A 325 -3.99 27.64 9.81
C ALA A 325 -4.72 26.60 8.97
N LEU A 326 -4.05 26.07 7.95
CA LEU A 326 -4.56 24.96 7.13
C LEU A 326 -3.98 23.62 7.59
N GLU A 327 -4.80 22.60 7.55
CA GLU A 327 -4.39 21.21 7.77
C GLU A 327 -4.73 20.34 6.56
N PHE A 328 -3.86 19.36 6.30
CA PHE A 328 -3.97 18.46 5.17
C PHE A 328 -4.03 17.00 5.64
N ARG A 329 -4.82 16.20 4.93
CA ARG A 329 -4.91 14.74 5.11
C ARG A 329 -4.85 14.08 3.74
N ILE A 330 -4.25 12.89 3.65
CA ILE A 330 -4.28 12.11 2.41
C ILE A 330 -5.71 11.63 2.09
N SER A 331 -6.13 11.71 0.82
CA SER A 331 -7.38 11.10 0.37
C SER A 331 -7.22 9.59 0.12
N GLU A 332 -8.32 8.89 -0.15
CA GLU A 332 -8.26 7.48 -0.54
C GLU A 332 -7.49 7.28 -1.86
N GLU A 333 -7.72 8.16 -2.84
CA GLU A 333 -6.99 8.20 -4.11
C GLU A 333 -5.51 8.51 -3.91
N GLY A 334 -5.18 9.43 -3.00
CA GLY A 334 -3.81 9.74 -2.60
C GLY A 334 -3.09 8.50 -2.06
N ALA A 335 -3.74 7.76 -1.15
CA ALA A 335 -3.18 6.53 -0.59
C ALA A 335 -2.99 5.44 -1.66
N LYS A 336 -3.97 5.27 -2.57
CA LYS A 336 -3.85 4.36 -3.73
C LYS A 336 -2.68 4.75 -4.62
N HIS A 337 -2.50 6.04 -4.90
CA HIS A 337 -1.39 6.58 -5.69
C HIS A 337 -0.03 6.29 -5.04
N CYS A 338 0.11 6.54 -3.74
CA CYS A 338 1.31 6.17 -2.97
C CYS A 338 1.60 4.67 -3.05
N ALA A 339 0.60 3.83 -2.83
CA ALA A 339 0.76 2.37 -2.88
C ALA A 339 1.21 1.87 -4.26
N LEU A 340 0.75 2.50 -5.34
CA LEU A 340 1.09 2.13 -6.71
C LEU A 340 2.47 2.61 -7.16
N TYR A 341 2.83 3.86 -6.82
CA TYR A 341 3.93 4.57 -7.48
C TYR A 341 5.11 4.94 -6.58
N ARG A 342 5.03 4.74 -5.25
CA ARG A 342 6.16 5.00 -4.34
C ARG A 342 7.50 4.43 -4.83
N PRO A 343 7.61 3.17 -5.31
CA PRO A 343 8.89 2.64 -5.78
C PRO A 343 9.49 3.42 -6.97
N TRP A 344 8.64 4.00 -7.82
CA TRP A 344 9.08 4.79 -8.96
C TRP A 344 9.43 6.21 -8.55
N TYR A 345 8.67 6.83 -7.64
CA TYR A 345 9.06 8.11 -7.06
C TYR A 345 10.38 8.03 -6.30
N ASP A 346 10.57 6.98 -5.50
CA ASP A 346 11.83 6.69 -4.81
C ASP A 346 13.03 6.54 -5.75
N ALA A 347 12.79 6.03 -6.96
CA ALA A 347 13.81 5.90 -7.99
C ALA A 347 14.07 7.24 -8.70
N VAL A 348 13.01 8.03 -8.93
CA VAL A 348 13.09 9.34 -9.59
C VAL A 348 13.68 10.41 -8.67
N TYR A 349 13.41 10.36 -7.37
CA TYR A 349 13.87 11.32 -6.35
C TYR A 349 14.68 10.60 -5.25
N PRO A 350 15.85 10.00 -5.57
CA PRO A 350 16.63 9.24 -4.60
C PRO A 350 17.14 10.09 -3.42
N GLU A 351 17.45 11.37 -3.67
CA GLU A 351 17.89 12.37 -2.68
C GLU A 351 16.84 12.63 -1.59
N ALA A 352 15.57 12.38 -1.88
CA ALA A 352 14.48 12.57 -0.94
C ALA A 352 14.41 11.50 0.15
N ARG A 353 14.98 10.31 -0.11
CA ARG A 353 14.77 9.14 0.75
C ARG A 353 15.30 9.33 2.18
N PRO A 354 16.51 9.87 2.42
CA PRO A 354 16.99 10.13 3.77
C PRO A 354 16.08 11.13 4.50
N TYR A 355 15.70 12.22 3.83
CA TYR A 355 14.83 13.25 4.37
C TYR A 355 13.44 12.71 4.75
N LEU A 356 12.82 11.98 3.82
CA LEU A 356 11.54 11.31 4.06
C LEU A 356 11.63 10.33 5.22
N ARG A 357 12.70 9.55 5.37
CA ARG A 357 12.81 8.62 6.52
C ARG A 357 12.81 9.33 7.87
N VAL A 358 13.49 10.47 7.99
CA VAL A 358 13.53 11.25 9.23
C VAL A 358 12.14 11.82 9.54
N ARG A 359 11.54 12.54 8.58
CA ARG A 359 10.21 13.13 8.73
C ARG A 359 9.11 12.07 8.91
N GLU A 360 9.19 10.95 8.20
CA GLU A 360 8.26 9.83 8.38
C GLU A 360 8.40 9.21 9.77
N ALA A 361 9.60 9.16 10.37
CA ALA A 361 9.76 8.65 11.72
C ALA A 361 9.13 9.60 12.76
N GLU A 362 9.32 10.91 12.59
CA GLU A 362 8.71 11.97 13.39
C GLU A 362 7.18 11.94 13.30
N VAL A 363 6.66 11.95 12.08
CA VAL A 363 5.23 12.04 11.78
C VAL A 363 4.50 10.72 12.01
N ALA A 364 5.18 9.58 11.79
CA ALA A 364 4.62 8.31 12.21
C ALA A 364 4.46 8.26 13.73
N GLY A 365 5.00 9.15 14.56
CA GLY A 365 4.74 9.10 16.00
C GLY A 365 5.19 7.78 16.63
N HIS A 366 6.36 7.26 16.22
CA HIS A 366 7.01 6.21 16.99
C HIS A 366 7.21 6.70 18.42
N THR A 367 7.02 5.81 19.38
CA THR A 367 7.12 6.13 20.80
C THR A 367 8.50 6.74 21.08
N ARG A 368 8.54 7.87 21.81
CA ARG A 368 9.82 8.49 22.21
C ARG A 368 10.59 7.52 23.10
N GLY A 369 11.92 7.62 23.10
CA GLY A 369 12.78 6.79 23.95
C GLY A 369 12.38 6.89 25.43
N THR A 370 12.12 8.11 25.91
CA THR A 370 11.67 8.39 27.28
C THR A 370 10.38 7.67 27.64
N ASP A 371 9.35 7.70 26.78
CA ASP A 371 8.06 7.05 27.08
C ASP A 371 8.18 5.51 27.11
N LEU A 372 9.20 4.94 26.45
CA LEU A 372 9.52 3.51 26.54
C LEU A 372 10.30 3.19 27.80
N GLU A 373 11.20 4.07 28.22
CA GLU A 373 11.94 3.94 29.48
C GLU A 373 10.99 3.97 30.67
N ASP A 374 10.06 4.92 30.71
CA ASP A 374 9.02 4.99 31.76
C ASP A 374 8.18 3.71 31.79
N LEU A 375 7.75 3.23 30.61
CA LEU A 375 6.97 2.00 30.50
C LEU A 375 7.74 0.76 31.01
N PHE A 376 9.03 0.67 30.73
CA PHE A 376 9.87 -0.42 31.19
C PHE A 376 10.20 -0.31 32.68
N ALA A 377 10.40 0.91 33.20
CA ALA A 377 10.58 1.15 34.63
C ALA A 377 9.32 0.78 35.42
N ASP A 378 8.14 1.05 34.85
CA ASP A 378 6.85 0.72 35.47
C ASP A 378 6.47 -0.75 35.37
N ALA A 379 7.07 -1.54 34.48
CA ALA A 379 6.66 -2.92 34.22
C ALA A 379 7.26 -3.92 35.22
N ASP A 380 6.45 -4.86 35.69
CA ASP A 380 6.89 -6.00 36.50
C ASP A 380 7.29 -7.21 35.62
N ALA A 381 6.68 -7.30 34.43
CA ALA A 381 6.86 -8.42 33.53
C ALA A 381 6.82 -8.02 32.06
N LEU A 382 7.64 -8.69 31.25
CA LEU A 382 7.71 -8.50 29.81
C LEU A 382 7.41 -9.81 29.09
N LEU A 383 6.41 -9.76 28.21
CA LEU A 383 6.02 -10.85 27.33
C LEU A 383 6.61 -10.61 25.93
N LEU A 384 7.16 -11.65 25.33
CA LEU A 384 7.81 -11.59 24.02
C LEU A 384 7.07 -12.49 23.03
N SER A 385 6.68 -11.97 21.87
CA SER A 385 6.28 -12.82 20.75
C SER A 385 7.49 -13.58 20.18
N PHE A 386 7.28 -14.81 19.69
CA PHE A 386 8.37 -15.61 19.12
C PHE A 386 8.60 -15.32 17.63
N ASP A 387 7.73 -15.85 16.76
CA ASP A 387 7.83 -15.64 15.32
C ASP A 387 7.51 -14.19 14.97
N GLY A 388 8.42 -13.58 14.22
CA GLY A 388 8.35 -12.20 13.81
C GLY A 388 9.11 -11.22 14.69
N LEU A 389 9.28 -11.51 15.99
CA LEU A 389 10.07 -10.67 16.90
C LEU A 389 11.43 -11.30 17.21
N LEU A 390 11.46 -12.51 17.77
CA LEU A 390 12.73 -13.17 18.14
C LEU A 390 13.44 -13.73 16.90
N CYS A 391 12.70 -14.39 16.02
CA CYS A 391 13.21 -14.99 14.78
C CYS A 391 12.11 -15.07 13.70
N ARG A 392 12.42 -15.71 12.57
CA ARG A 392 11.44 -16.10 11.55
C ARG A 392 11.49 -17.61 11.38
N VAL A 393 10.58 -18.35 12.02
CA VAL A 393 10.66 -19.82 12.17
C VAL A 393 10.83 -20.51 10.81
N PHE A 394 9.97 -20.21 9.84
CA PHE A 394 10.07 -20.77 8.48
C PHE A 394 10.76 -19.85 7.46
N GLY A 395 11.38 -18.75 7.92
CA GLY A 395 12.03 -17.76 7.05
C GLY A 395 11.13 -17.29 5.91
N ARG A 396 11.59 -17.48 4.66
CA ARG A 396 10.85 -17.11 3.44
C ARG A 396 10.14 -18.28 2.74
N ASN A 397 10.22 -19.50 3.29
CA ASN A 397 9.75 -20.69 2.59
C ASN A 397 8.86 -21.61 3.45
N PRO A 398 7.69 -21.14 3.92
CA PRO A 398 6.74 -22.01 4.64
C PRO A 398 5.98 -22.99 3.73
N GLY A 399 6.13 -22.85 2.40
CA GLY A 399 5.34 -23.58 1.39
C GLY A 399 5.35 -25.11 1.55
N PRO A 400 6.52 -25.76 1.67
CA PRO A 400 6.60 -27.22 1.82
C PRO A 400 5.87 -27.74 3.05
N VAL A 401 6.02 -27.05 4.20
CA VAL A 401 5.34 -27.42 5.45
C VAL A 401 3.83 -27.31 5.27
N SER A 402 3.34 -26.17 4.77
CA SER A 402 1.91 -25.97 4.50
C SER A 402 1.35 -27.02 3.55
N GLN A 403 2.07 -27.38 2.48
CA GLN A 403 1.65 -28.42 1.53
C GLN A 403 1.50 -29.78 2.21
N HIS A 404 2.44 -30.17 3.06
CA HIS A 404 2.35 -31.42 3.78
C HIS A 404 1.17 -31.43 4.77
N LEU A 405 0.93 -30.32 5.49
CA LEU A 405 -0.24 -30.20 6.36
C LEU A 405 -1.56 -30.27 5.57
N ILE A 406 -1.62 -29.64 4.39
CA ILE A 406 -2.80 -29.72 3.50
C ILE A 406 -3.04 -31.15 3.02
N GLN A 407 -1.99 -31.86 2.60
CA GLN A 407 -2.10 -33.25 2.17
C GLN A 407 -2.59 -34.15 3.30
N PHE A 408 -2.08 -33.95 4.50
CA PHE A 408 -2.57 -34.64 5.70
C PHE A 408 -4.03 -34.32 5.98
N ALA A 409 -4.42 -33.04 5.95
CA ALA A 409 -5.80 -32.62 6.18
C ALA A 409 -6.76 -33.29 5.17
N ARG A 410 -6.37 -33.36 3.89
CA ARG A 410 -7.15 -34.04 2.84
C ARG A 410 -7.27 -35.55 3.06
N SER A 411 -6.18 -36.22 3.46
CA SER A 411 -6.21 -37.66 3.72
C SER A 411 -7.12 -38.03 4.91
N ARG A 412 -7.35 -37.07 5.81
CA ARG A 412 -8.27 -37.18 6.94
C ARG A 412 -9.64 -36.55 6.69
N GLN A 413 -9.96 -36.21 5.43
CA GLN A 413 -11.24 -35.63 5.00
C GLN A 413 -11.65 -34.36 5.78
N LEU A 414 -10.67 -33.58 6.26
CA LEU A 414 -10.94 -32.28 6.86
C LEU A 414 -11.39 -31.28 5.80
N SER A 415 -12.39 -30.48 6.12
CA SER A 415 -12.91 -29.48 5.19
C SER A 415 -11.93 -28.31 5.07
N LEU A 416 -11.48 -28.02 3.86
CA LEU A 416 -10.60 -26.90 3.54
C LEU A 416 -11.41 -25.80 2.86
N GLU A 417 -11.26 -24.56 3.31
CA GLU A 417 -11.87 -23.40 2.68
C GLU A 417 -11.30 -23.18 1.26
N HIS A 418 -12.05 -22.46 0.40
CA HIS A 418 -11.63 -22.14 -0.97
C HIS A 418 -10.30 -21.36 -1.04
N GLN A 419 -9.95 -20.61 0.01
CA GLN A 419 -8.67 -19.92 0.13
C GLN A 419 -7.83 -20.55 1.24
N ILE A 420 -6.85 -21.36 0.84
CA ILE A 420 -5.95 -22.03 1.77
C ILE A 420 -4.76 -21.09 2.08
N PRO A 421 -4.51 -20.72 3.35
CA PRO A 421 -3.37 -19.89 3.71
C PRO A 421 -2.04 -20.58 3.36
N SER A 422 -1.05 -19.80 2.96
CA SER A 422 0.32 -20.28 2.79
C SER A 422 1.08 -20.47 4.12
N ASP A 423 0.53 -19.92 5.21
CA ASP A 423 1.11 -19.91 6.55
C ASP A 423 0.60 -21.12 7.37
N PRO A 424 1.48 -22.00 7.88
CA PRO A 424 1.10 -23.23 8.57
C PRO A 424 0.29 -23.01 9.84
N VAL A 425 0.63 -21.98 10.62
CA VAL A 425 -0.02 -21.64 11.89
C VAL A 425 -1.43 -21.12 11.64
N LYS A 426 -1.60 -20.26 10.62
CA LYS A 426 -2.93 -19.80 10.16
C LYS A 426 -3.77 -20.95 9.61
N LEU A 427 -3.17 -21.89 8.88
CA LEU A 427 -3.86 -23.07 8.38
C LEU A 427 -4.42 -23.92 9.54
N LEU A 428 -3.58 -24.24 10.54
CA LEU A 428 -4.02 -24.98 11.73
C LEU A 428 -5.15 -24.22 12.46
N ARG A 429 -5.03 -22.89 12.61
CA ARG A 429 -6.06 -22.07 13.26
C ARG A 429 -7.41 -22.10 12.53
N ILE A 430 -7.41 -22.07 11.19
CA ILE A 430 -8.65 -22.18 10.39
C ILE A 430 -9.28 -23.57 10.57
N LEU A 431 -8.47 -24.63 10.45
CA LEU A 431 -8.94 -26.00 10.63
C LEU A 431 -9.49 -26.23 12.06
N GLY A 432 -8.83 -25.67 13.07
CA GLY A 432 -9.25 -25.73 14.47
C GLY A 432 -10.60 -25.11 14.77
N ARG A 433 -11.16 -24.24 13.89
CA ARG A 433 -12.53 -23.72 14.04
C ARG A 433 -13.59 -24.82 13.95
N GLN A 434 -13.27 -25.94 13.32
CA GLN A 434 -14.13 -27.11 13.22
C GLN A 434 -14.15 -27.94 14.52
N GLY A 435 -13.37 -27.55 15.54
CA GLY A 435 -13.25 -28.21 16.84
C GLY A 435 -11.88 -28.88 17.04
N SER A 436 -11.69 -29.49 18.20
CA SER A 436 -10.43 -30.16 18.57
C SER A 436 -10.55 -31.67 18.37
N SER A 437 -10.57 -32.12 17.11
CA SER A 437 -10.63 -33.54 16.74
C SER A 437 -9.24 -34.20 16.75
N ASP A 438 -9.18 -35.54 16.78
CA ASP A 438 -7.91 -36.28 16.71
C ASP A 438 -7.05 -35.95 15.46
N PRO A 439 -7.64 -35.79 14.27
CA PRO A 439 -6.90 -35.30 13.10
C PRO A 439 -6.23 -33.92 13.32
N ILE A 440 -6.92 -32.99 13.98
CA ILE A 440 -6.39 -31.64 14.25
C ILE A 440 -5.26 -31.71 15.27
N ARG A 441 -5.39 -32.52 16.34
CA ARG A 441 -4.29 -32.80 17.27
C ARG A 441 -3.08 -33.44 16.61
N HIS A 442 -3.29 -34.26 15.58
CA HIS A 442 -2.19 -34.86 14.83
C HIS A 442 -1.52 -33.83 13.91
N LEU A 443 -2.31 -32.99 13.24
CA LEU A 443 -1.81 -31.89 12.42
C LEU A 443 -0.96 -30.90 13.25
N ASP A 444 -1.42 -30.60 14.46
CA ASP A 444 -0.70 -29.77 15.43
C ASP A 444 0.65 -30.40 15.81
N ARG A 445 0.69 -31.69 16.14
CA ARG A 445 1.94 -32.42 16.42
C ARG A 445 2.90 -32.45 15.23
N LEU A 446 2.39 -32.62 14.01
CA LEU A 446 3.21 -32.57 12.80
C LEU A 446 3.83 -31.17 12.62
N LEU A 447 3.01 -30.12 12.77
CA LEU A 447 3.48 -28.75 12.70
C LEU A 447 4.52 -28.46 13.80
N ALA A 448 4.29 -28.90 15.04
CA ALA A 448 5.24 -28.74 16.14
C ALA A 448 6.62 -29.36 15.84
N GLY A 449 6.65 -30.53 15.17
CA GLY A 449 7.90 -31.14 14.70
C GLY A 449 8.65 -30.26 13.70
N TYR A 450 7.94 -29.74 12.69
CA TYR A 450 8.53 -28.81 11.72
C TYR A 450 9.02 -27.51 12.34
N GLU A 451 8.26 -26.94 13.28
CA GLU A 451 8.63 -25.72 13.99
C GLU A 451 9.88 -25.93 14.84
N THR A 452 9.95 -27.06 15.54
CA THR A 452 11.10 -27.38 16.40
C THR A 452 12.36 -27.56 15.57
N GLU A 453 12.28 -28.28 14.45
CA GLU A 453 13.42 -28.46 13.55
C GLU A 453 13.87 -27.14 12.92
N ALA A 454 12.91 -26.32 12.45
CA ALA A 454 13.23 -25.02 11.89
C ALA A 454 13.86 -24.08 12.93
N ALA A 455 13.37 -24.10 14.17
CA ALA A 455 13.89 -23.29 15.27
C ALA A 455 15.35 -23.63 15.63
N ARG A 456 15.79 -24.89 15.48
CA ARG A 456 17.18 -25.31 15.69
C ARG A 456 18.18 -24.65 14.73
N SER A 457 17.72 -24.11 13.61
CA SER A 457 18.56 -23.42 12.62
C SER A 457 18.15 -21.96 12.38
N ALA A 458 17.11 -21.47 13.05
CA ALA A 458 16.58 -20.13 12.83
C ALA A 458 17.50 -19.06 13.45
N GLU A 459 17.97 -18.13 12.63
CA GLU A 459 18.78 -17.00 13.10
C GLU A 459 17.93 -15.97 13.87
N PRO A 460 18.44 -15.39 14.98
CA PRO A 460 17.77 -14.32 15.69
C PRO A 460 17.69 -13.07 14.81
N LEU A 461 16.61 -12.28 14.97
CA LEU A 461 16.56 -10.98 14.30
C LEU A 461 17.66 -10.04 14.82
N PRO A 462 18.14 -9.09 13.99
CA PRO A 462 19.22 -8.19 14.39
C PRO A 462 18.92 -7.45 15.70
N GLY A 463 19.79 -7.66 16.70
CA GLY A 463 19.70 -7.05 18.03
C GLY A 463 18.94 -7.85 19.08
N ILE A 464 18.35 -9.00 18.74
CA ILE A 464 17.58 -9.81 19.69
C ILE A 464 18.44 -10.42 20.79
N SER A 465 19.61 -10.98 20.48
CA SER A 465 20.51 -11.52 21.51
C SER A 465 20.86 -10.45 22.55
N GLN A 466 21.19 -9.24 22.09
CA GLN A 466 21.50 -8.11 22.96
C GLN A 466 20.29 -7.68 23.81
N LEU A 467 19.09 -7.67 23.23
CA LEU A 467 17.86 -7.37 23.97
C LEU A 467 17.64 -8.41 25.07
N LEU A 468 17.63 -9.70 24.75
CA LEU A 468 17.35 -10.77 25.72
C LEU A 468 18.31 -10.75 26.91
N HIS A 469 19.62 -10.61 26.68
CA HIS A 469 20.58 -10.47 27.77
C HIS A 469 20.35 -9.21 28.62
N THR A 470 19.96 -8.09 27.99
CA THR A 470 19.64 -6.86 28.71
C THR A 470 18.39 -7.04 29.59
N LEU A 471 17.38 -7.75 29.08
CA LEU A 471 16.15 -8.03 29.82
C LEU A 471 16.40 -8.98 31.00
N VAL A 472 17.18 -10.05 30.81
CA VAL A 472 17.53 -11.01 31.87
C VAL A 472 18.37 -10.36 32.97
N ALA A 473 19.20 -9.36 32.64
CA ALA A 473 19.96 -8.59 33.62
C ALA A 473 19.12 -7.55 34.37
N GLY A 474 17.86 -7.33 33.99
CA GLY A 474 16.94 -6.42 34.66
C GLY A 474 16.07 -7.12 35.70
N ASN A 475 15.18 -6.34 36.34
CA ASN A 475 14.30 -6.83 37.41
C ASN A 475 12.93 -7.34 36.89
N TRP A 476 12.83 -7.66 35.60
CA TRP A 476 11.57 -8.09 34.99
C TRP A 476 11.40 -9.61 35.02
N ARG A 477 10.16 -10.05 35.22
CA ARG A 477 9.77 -11.43 34.92
C ARG A 477 9.56 -11.58 33.42
N LEU A 478 10.17 -12.59 32.81
CA LEU A 478 10.17 -12.73 31.35
C LEU A 478 9.41 -13.97 30.91
N ALA A 479 8.63 -13.83 29.84
CA ALA A 479 8.06 -14.97 29.16
C ALA A 479 7.94 -14.79 27.65
N VAL A 480 8.09 -15.87 26.89
CA VAL A 480 7.69 -15.93 25.49
C VAL A 480 6.26 -16.43 25.40
N VAL A 481 5.40 -15.71 24.69
CA VAL A 481 4.02 -16.12 24.41
C VAL A 481 3.81 -16.22 22.91
N THR A 482 3.49 -17.41 22.41
CA THR A 482 3.44 -17.68 20.97
C THR A 482 2.36 -18.68 20.58
N ASP A 483 1.96 -18.58 19.31
CA ASP A 483 1.11 -19.55 18.62
C ASP A 483 1.93 -20.73 18.02
N HIS A 484 3.24 -20.81 18.31
CA HIS A 484 4.13 -21.90 17.91
C HIS A 484 4.32 -22.91 19.07
N ALA A 485 4.79 -24.11 18.76
CA ALA A 485 5.07 -25.12 19.79
C ALA A 485 6.08 -24.63 20.84
N SER A 486 5.85 -24.94 22.13
CA SER A 486 6.80 -24.60 23.20
C SER A 486 8.19 -25.17 22.95
N THR A 487 8.25 -26.41 22.43
CA THR A 487 9.50 -27.10 22.08
C THR A 487 10.33 -26.34 21.03
N ALA A 488 9.69 -25.58 20.14
CA ALA A 488 10.40 -24.75 19.17
C ALA A 488 11.03 -23.52 19.81
N VAL A 489 10.35 -22.89 20.78
CA VAL A 489 10.88 -21.76 21.54
C VAL A 489 12.05 -22.22 22.40
N GLU A 490 11.87 -23.32 23.12
CA GLU A 490 12.91 -23.92 23.97
C GLU A 490 14.17 -24.24 23.17
N ALA A 491 14.03 -24.93 22.02
CA ALA A 491 15.14 -25.24 21.14
C ALA A 491 15.85 -23.98 20.60
N PHE A 492 15.10 -22.90 20.31
CA PHE A 492 15.69 -21.64 19.87
C PHE A 492 16.47 -20.94 21.00
N LEU A 493 15.89 -20.86 22.21
CA LEU A 493 16.54 -20.22 23.36
C LEU A 493 17.79 -20.98 23.79
N GLU A 494 17.72 -22.31 23.87
CA GLU A 494 18.86 -23.18 24.23
C GLU A 494 20.04 -23.01 23.26
N ARG A 495 19.74 -22.89 21.96
CA ARG A 495 20.76 -22.64 20.94
C ARG A 495 21.38 -21.24 21.05
N LEU A 496 20.57 -20.25 21.40
CA LEU A 496 21.01 -18.86 21.46
C LEU A 496 21.96 -18.63 22.64
N ASP A 497 21.54 -19.09 23.83
CA ASP A 497 22.36 -19.22 25.03
C ASP A 497 21.57 -20.09 26.04
N PRO A 498 22.12 -21.25 26.49
CA PRO A 498 21.47 -22.12 27.45
C PRO A 498 21.02 -21.44 28.75
N LEU A 499 21.70 -20.36 29.17
CA LEU A 499 21.33 -19.61 30.37
C LEU A 499 20.04 -18.79 30.19
N LEU A 500 19.63 -18.47 28.96
CA LEU A 500 18.37 -17.74 28.73
C LEU A 500 17.14 -18.61 29.05
N GLY A 501 17.23 -19.93 28.80
CA GLY A 501 16.12 -20.86 28.99
C GLY A 501 15.65 -20.99 30.44
N SER A 502 16.52 -20.75 31.42
CA SER A 502 16.15 -20.79 32.84
C SER A 502 15.53 -19.49 33.36
N HIS A 503 15.67 -18.39 32.63
CA HIS A 503 15.19 -17.06 33.04
C HIS A 503 13.92 -16.61 32.30
N ILE A 504 13.54 -17.31 31.22
CA ILE A 504 12.42 -16.94 30.36
C ILE A 504 11.41 -18.08 30.32
N ALA A 505 10.22 -17.86 30.90
CA ALA A 505 9.14 -18.84 30.83
C ALA A 505 8.57 -18.96 29.40
N VAL A 506 8.07 -20.14 29.03
CA VAL A 506 7.54 -20.40 27.68
C VAL A 506 6.07 -20.77 27.73
N PHE A 507 5.24 -19.98 27.05
CA PHE A 507 3.82 -20.24 26.82
C PHE A 507 3.60 -20.39 25.32
N GLY A 508 3.78 -21.62 24.84
CA GLY A 508 3.52 -21.99 23.45
C GLY A 508 2.04 -22.16 23.13
N ARG A 509 1.79 -22.71 21.94
CA ARG A 509 0.46 -22.93 21.39
C ARG A 509 -0.44 -23.72 22.37
N PRO A 510 -1.67 -23.23 22.63
CA PRO A 510 -2.64 -23.98 23.44
C PRO A 510 -3.15 -25.22 22.69
N GLY A 511 -3.52 -26.27 23.42
CA GLY A 511 -4.04 -27.51 22.82
C GLY A 511 -5.37 -27.34 22.04
N ASP A 512 -6.09 -26.25 22.29
CA ASP A 512 -7.20 -25.79 21.43
C ASP A 512 -6.75 -24.62 20.55
N PRO A 513 -6.60 -24.82 19.22
CA PRO A 513 -6.18 -23.76 18.30
C PRO A 513 -7.09 -22.52 18.28
N ARG A 514 -8.33 -22.61 18.79
CA ARG A 514 -9.24 -21.45 18.89
C ARG A 514 -8.79 -20.45 19.95
N LEU A 515 -7.93 -20.87 20.88
CA LEU A 515 -7.36 -20.03 21.94
C LEU A 515 -6.04 -19.37 21.53
N MET A 516 -5.57 -19.61 20.30
CA MET A 516 -4.42 -18.91 19.71
C MET A 516 -4.72 -17.42 19.51
N LYS A 517 -3.67 -16.59 19.40
CA LYS A 517 -3.82 -15.16 19.09
C LYS A 517 -4.66 -15.00 17.81
N PRO A 518 -5.64 -14.07 17.76
CA PRO A 518 -5.83 -12.90 18.62
C PRO A 518 -6.59 -13.14 19.93
N HIS A 519 -6.91 -14.39 20.30
CA HIS A 519 -7.54 -14.66 21.59
C HIS A 519 -6.58 -14.33 22.76
N PRO A 520 -7.05 -13.72 23.87
CA PRO A 520 -6.18 -13.26 24.96
C PRO A 520 -5.67 -14.37 25.90
N HIS A 521 -5.96 -15.64 25.60
CA HIS A 521 -5.76 -16.77 26.54
C HIS A 521 -4.30 -16.95 26.94
N GLY A 522 -3.38 -17.05 25.97
CA GLY A 522 -1.95 -17.24 26.27
C GLY A 522 -1.34 -16.08 27.05
N LEU A 523 -1.75 -14.84 26.77
CA LEU A 523 -1.27 -13.67 27.50
C LEU A 523 -1.80 -13.62 28.94
N THR A 524 -3.07 -14.00 29.12
CA THR A 524 -3.71 -14.09 30.45
C THR A 524 -3.01 -15.14 31.31
N LEU A 525 -2.78 -16.33 30.74
CA LEU A 525 -2.09 -17.43 31.41
C LEU A 525 -0.66 -17.04 31.80
N ALA A 526 0.06 -16.36 30.91
CA ALA A 526 1.40 -15.88 31.20
C ALA A 526 1.41 -14.83 32.33
N ALA A 527 0.51 -13.84 32.29
CA ALA A 527 0.43 -12.82 33.34
C ALA A 527 0.13 -13.42 34.72
N GLU A 528 -0.81 -14.39 34.78
CA GLU A 528 -1.16 -15.12 36.01
C GLU A 528 0.01 -15.95 36.54
N ALA A 529 0.70 -16.69 35.67
CA ALA A 529 1.86 -17.50 36.05
C ALA A 529 3.04 -16.64 36.53
N LEU A 530 3.24 -15.46 35.93
CA LEU A 530 4.23 -14.47 36.36
C LEU A 530 3.77 -13.64 37.56
N ARG A 531 2.56 -13.88 38.09
CA ARG A 531 1.98 -13.19 39.26
C ARG A 531 2.06 -11.66 39.16
N SER A 532 1.80 -11.13 37.97
CA SER A 532 1.92 -9.70 37.69
C SER A 532 0.56 -9.12 37.29
N ASP A 533 0.27 -7.90 37.72
CA ASP A 533 -0.94 -7.18 37.31
C ASP A 533 -0.90 -6.94 35.79
N ARG A 534 -2.01 -7.16 35.08
CA ARG A 534 -2.07 -7.01 33.62
C ARG A 534 -1.67 -5.61 33.15
N SER A 535 -1.93 -4.58 33.96
CA SER A 535 -1.52 -3.19 33.70
C SER A 535 0.00 -2.97 33.81
N LYS A 536 0.70 -3.86 34.51
CA LYS A 536 2.16 -3.87 34.75
C LYS A 536 2.89 -4.92 33.91
N VAL A 537 2.18 -5.60 33.01
CA VAL A 537 2.74 -6.54 32.03
C VAL A 537 2.83 -5.84 30.68
N VAL A 538 3.92 -6.00 29.94
CA VAL A 538 4.05 -5.41 28.59
C VAL A 538 4.30 -6.50 27.57
N LEU A 539 3.49 -6.56 26.51
CA LEU A 539 3.75 -7.41 25.35
C LEU A 539 4.58 -6.67 24.30
N LEU A 540 5.71 -7.26 23.92
CA LEU A 540 6.50 -6.88 22.76
C LEU A 540 6.16 -7.84 21.61
N GLY A 541 5.76 -7.31 20.46
CA GLY A 541 5.39 -8.14 19.31
C GLY A 541 5.34 -7.34 18.01
N GLU A 542 4.99 -7.98 16.91
CA GLU A 542 5.02 -7.33 15.58
C GLU A 542 3.80 -7.63 14.69
N SER A 543 2.89 -8.47 15.18
CA SER A 543 1.72 -8.91 14.42
C SER A 543 0.44 -8.23 14.89
N VAL A 544 -0.53 -8.09 13.96
CA VAL A 544 -1.89 -7.63 14.28
C VAL A 544 -2.56 -8.54 15.31
N ALA A 545 -2.27 -9.84 15.29
CA ALA A 545 -2.81 -10.79 16.25
C ALA A 545 -2.28 -10.54 17.68
N ASP A 546 -1.01 -10.10 17.82
CA ASP A 546 -0.44 -9.69 19.11
C ASP A 546 -1.15 -8.46 19.66
N ALA A 547 -1.32 -7.43 18.83
CA ALA A 547 -1.98 -6.18 19.22
C ALA A 547 -3.42 -6.44 19.70
N GLN A 548 -4.18 -7.24 18.95
CA GLN A 548 -5.56 -7.58 19.31
C GLN A 548 -5.65 -8.43 20.57
N ALA A 549 -4.73 -9.39 20.76
CA ALA A 549 -4.68 -10.22 21.96
C ALA A 549 -4.35 -9.38 23.19
N ALA A 550 -3.36 -8.49 23.10
CA ALA A 550 -2.96 -7.61 24.19
C ALA A 550 -4.08 -6.64 24.57
N GLN A 551 -4.74 -6.03 23.57
CA GLN A 551 -5.90 -5.17 23.77
C GLN A 551 -7.03 -5.93 24.50
N SER A 552 -7.35 -7.14 24.05
CA SER A 552 -8.40 -7.98 24.66
C SER A 552 -8.02 -8.45 26.07
N ALA A 553 -6.72 -8.62 26.36
CA ALA A 553 -6.23 -8.99 27.68
C ALA A 553 -6.14 -7.80 28.65
N GLY A 554 -6.20 -6.56 28.16
CA GLY A 554 -5.94 -5.36 28.96
C GLY A 554 -4.45 -5.15 29.28
N ILE A 555 -3.56 -5.66 28.42
CA ILE A 555 -2.11 -5.61 28.60
C ILE A 555 -1.51 -4.54 27.67
N PRO A 556 -0.67 -3.62 28.17
CA PRO A 556 0.13 -2.73 27.34
C PRO A 556 0.89 -3.45 26.22
N PHE A 557 0.82 -2.91 24.99
CA PHE A 557 1.49 -3.47 23.82
C PHE A 557 2.47 -2.48 23.20
N VAL A 558 3.67 -2.96 22.85
CA VAL A 558 4.66 -2.25 22.04
C VAL A 558 4.92 -3.02 20.75
N GLY A 559 4.48 -2.42 19.64
CA GLY A 559 4.62 -2.99 18.31
C GLY A 559 5.96 -2.68 17.65
N VAL A 560 6.73 -3.69 17.27
CA VAL A 560 7.90 -3.52 16.40
C VAL A 560 7.45 -3.48 14.95
N ALA A 561 7.72 -2.36 14.27
CA ALA A 561 7.28 -2.11 12.91
C ALA A 561 8.40 -1.54 12.05
N ALA A 562 9.05 -2.39 11.25
CA ALA A 562 10.14 -1.97 10.37
C ALA A 562 9.68 -1.07 9.21
N THR A 563 8.37 -1.04 8.93
CA THR A 563 7.77 -0.22 7.87
C THR A 563 6.58 0.53 8.42
N SER A 564 6.30 1.71 7.88
CA SER A 564 5.13 2.48 8.33
C SER A 564 3.81 1.80 7.95
N ARG A 565 3.78 0.94 6.91
CA ARG A 565 2.61 0.09 6.64
C ARG A 565 2.35 -0.86 7.81
N GLN A 566 3.40 -1.52 8.32
CA GLN A 566 3.29 -2.38 9.49
C GLN A 566 2.87 -1.57 10.72
N ALA A 567 3.47 -0.40 10.94
CA ALA A 567 3.11 0.48 12.05
C ALA A 567 1.62 0.89 11.99
N ARG A 568 1.13 1.27 10.80
CA ARG A 568 -0.28 1.57 10.56
C ARG A 568 -1.18 0.38 10.87
N MET A 569 -0.85 -0.81 10.34
CA MET A 569 -1.62 -2.04 10.60
C MET A 569 -1.69 -2.38 12.10
N LEU A 570 -0.60 -2.20 12.85
CA LEU A 570 -0.58 -2.44 14.30
C LEU A 570 -1.45 -1.42 15.05
N ARG A 571 -1.46 -0.15 14.64
CA ARG A 571 -2.30 0.88 15.27
C ARG A 571 -3.78 0.72 14.98
N GLU A 572 -4.12 0.37 13.73
CA GLU A 572 -5.49 -0.02 13.36
C GLU A 572 -5.99 -1.20 14.20
N ALA A 573 -5.06 -2.05 14.67
CA ALA A 573 -5.33 -3.16 15.57
C ALA A 573 -5.27 -2.80 17.07
N GLY A 574 -5.15 -1.52 17.42
CA GLY A 574 -5.19 -1.03 18.81
C GLY A 574 -3.84 -0.73 19.46
N ALA A 575 -2.71 -0.88 18.74
CA ALA A 575 -1.40 -0.55 19.30
C ALA A 575 -1.25 0.95 19.55
N THR A 576 -0.99 1.34 20.81
CA THR A 576 -0.72 2.74 21.19
C THR A 576 0.75 3.11 21.07
N ARG A 577 1.66 2.14 21.13
CA ARG A 577 3.11 2.33 21.06
C ARG A 577 3.71 1.47 19.96
N THR A 578 4.56 2.08 19.13
CA THR A 578 5.29 1.37 18.07
C THR A 578 6.72 1.88 17.95
N VAL A 579 7.66 0.98 17.70
CA VAL A 579 9.09 1.27 17.46
C VAL A 579 9.52 0.72 16.11
N SER A 580 10.49 1.38 15.47
CA SER A 580 10.94 0.97 14.13
C SER A 580 11.87 -0.24 14.15
N THR A 581 12.55 -0.49 15.27
CA THR A 581 13.52 -1.59 15.40
C THR A 581 13.60 -2.11 16.84
N VAL A 582 14.02 -3.37 16.98
CA VAL A 582 14.32 -4.02 18.27
C VAL A 582 15.43 -3.29 19.03
N ARG A 583 16.38 -2.66 18.33
CA ARG A 583 17.48 -1.90 18.96
C ARG A 583 17.00 -0.76 19.85
N ILE A 584 15.87 -0.15 19.53
CA ILE A 584 15.25 0.90 20.35
C ILE A 584 14.77 0.32 21.68
N LEU A 585 14.16 -0.86 21.66
CA LEU A 585 13.76 -1.58 22.88
C LEU A 585 14.99 -1.92 23.74
N ALA A 586 16.05 -2.42 23.12
CA ALA A 586 17.29 -2.76 23.84
C ALA A 586 17.94 -1.53 24.48
N ALA A 587 17.88 -0.37 23.84
CA ALA A 587 18.38 0.89 24.39
C ALA A 587 17.57 1.35 25.61
N ALA A 588 16.23 1.35 25.51
CA ALA A 588 15.35 1.72 26.62
C ALA A 588 15.49 0.77 27.82
N ALA A 589 15.56 -0.55 27.57
CA ALA A 589 15.80 -1.55 28.61
C ALA A 589 17.13 -1.31 29.32
N ARG A 590 18.21 -1.07 28.57
CA ARG A 590 19.53 -0.81 29.16
C ARG A 590 19.55 0.45 30.03
N HIS A 591 18.87 1.51 29.58
CA HIS A 591 18.78 2.74 30.36
C HIS A 591 18.07 2.49 31.70
N THR A 592 16.97 1.73 31.66
CA THR A 592 16.20 1.34 32.85
C THR A 592 17.03 0.48 33.82
N VAL A 593 17.79 -0.50 33.32
CA VAL A 593 18.67 -1.31 34.17
C VAL A 593 19.76 -0.46 34.84
N ARG A 594 20.38 0.48 34.11
CA ARG A 594 21.43 1.36 34.64
C ARG A 594 20.92 2.33 35.71
N THR A 595 19.74 2.89 35.52
CA THR A 595 19.13 3.81 36.48
C THR A 595 18.73 3.09 37.76
N SER A 596 18.15 1.90 37.68
CA SER A 596 17.85 1.05 38.85
C SER A 596 19.09 0.62 39.65
N ALA A 597 20.22 0.37 38.97
CA ALA A 597 21.49 0.03 39.60
C ALA A 597 22.16 1.24 40.28
N ALA A 598 21.97 2.45 39.75
CA ALA A 598 22.48 3.68 40.37
C ALA A 598 21.68 4.07 41.62
N SER A 599 20.36 3.85 41.65
CA SER A 599 19.54 4.14 42.84
C SER A 599 19.77 3.19 44.01
N THR A 600 20.29 1.98 43.78
CA THR A 600 20.57 1.00 44.85
C THR A 600 21.94 1.19 45.52
N THR A 601 22.86 1.91 44.88
CA THR A 601 24.20 2.20 45.42
C THR A 601 24.22 3.40 46.36
N ASP A 602 23.26 4.33 46.25
CA ASP A 602 23.17 5.54 47.10
C ASP A 602 22.53 5.28 48.48
N THR A 603 21.88 4.13 48.70
CA THR A 603 21.22 3.78 49.97
C THR A 603 22.08 2.92 50.91
N ALA A 604 23.29 2.54 50.51
CA ALA A 604 24.15 1.64 51.29
C ALA A 604 25.17 2.34 52.20
N ASP A 605 25.27 3.68 52.18
CA ASP A 605 26.34 4.42 52.89
C ASP A 605 25.87 5.21 54.13
N THR A 606 24.74 4.84 54.72
CA THR A 606 24.29 5.37 56.02
C THR A 606 24.01 4.25 57.01
N ALA A 607 25.08 3.72 57.63
CA ALA A 607 25.00 3.02 58.90
C ALA A 607 25.52 3.95 60.03
N PRO A 608 24.93 3.90 61.24
CA PRO A 608 25.08 4.94 62.24
C PRO A 608 26.38 4.78 63.03
N ALA A 609 27.09 5.89 63.25
CA ALA A 609 28.19 5.94 64.20
C ALA A 609 27.64 5.88 65.64
N ASP A 610 28.08 4.84 66.32
CA ASP A 610 27.86 4.49 67.72
C ASP A 610 28.24 5.65 68.68
N GLN A 611 27.36 5.94 69.64
CA GLN A 611 27.67 6.77 70.83
C GLN A 611 27.45 5.93 72.09
N ALA A 612 28.53 5.63 72.81
CA ALA A 612 28.66 5.74 74.27
C ALA A 612 30.05 5.26 74.74
N PRO A 613 30.54 5.70 75.92
CA PRO A 613 29.99 6.68 76.86
C PRO A 613 30.73 8.02 76.89
#